data_AF-A0A927GXP8-F1
#
_entry.id   AF-A0A927GXP8-F1
#
_cell.length_a   1.000
_cell.length_b   1.000
_cell.length_c   1.000
_cell.angle_alpha   90.00
_cell.angle_beta   90.00
_cell.angle_gamma   90.00
#
_symmetry.space_group_name_H-M   'P 1'
#
loop_
_entity.id
_entity.type
_entity.pdbx_description
1 polymer ?
#
loop_
_entity_poly.entity_id
_entity_poly.type
_entity_poly.pdbx_seq_one_letter_code
_entity_poly.pdbx_strand_id
1 'polypeptide(L)'
;MQAFNWDWAALPQFKNNMGVGSQSYPTYFGITKRSEHPDEAMEVLKYLLTDQFQASLAEKGIMPVVKTKDVIANFGKGSPFKNRRMQAAFHNKFAPIPPMAIYDQDIVKIYTQYANSVNQNAMDLNTAFGKAEEDAVKFIQAFKMK
;
A
#
# COMPACT_ATOMS: atom_id res chain seq x y z
N MET A 1 -27.48 -13.23 -13.21
CA MET A 1 -26.13 -13.17 -13.83
C MET A 1 -25.29 -14.27 -13.21
N GLN A 2 -24.92 -15.31 -13.96
CA GLN A 2 -23.86 -16.23 -13.52
C GLN A 2 -22.55 -15.45 -13.66
N ALA A 3 -22.24 -14.72 -12.59
CA ALA A 3 -21.15 -13.78 -12.50
C ALA A 3 -19.82 -14.53 -12.66
N PHE A 4 -18.90 -13.93 -13.41
CA PHE A 4 -17.47 -14.25 -13.54
C PHE A 4 -16.96 -15.28 -12.49
N ASN A 5 -16.43 -16.43 -12.94
CA ASN A 5 -15.88 -17.43 -12.04
C ASN A 5 -14.44 -17.08 -11.66
N TRP A 6 -14.25 -16.57 -10.44
CA TRP A 6 -12.95 -16.09 -9.97
C TRP A 6 -12.74 -16.41 -8.49
N ASP A 7 -11.48 -16.41 -8.07
CA ASP A 7 -11.08 -16.55 -6.67
C ASP A 7 -9.74 -15.86 -6.40
N TRP A 8 -9.38 -15.70 -5.13
CA TRP A 8 -8.08 -15.14 -4.72
C TRP A 8 -7.00 -16.21 -4.69
N ALA A 9 -5.82 -15.87 -5.20
CA ALA A 9 -4.59 -16.64 -5.04
C ALA A 9 -3.55 -15.81 -4.28
N ALA A 10 -2.58 -16.48 -3.67
CA ALA A 10 -1.45 -15.80 -3.07
C ALA A 10 -0.62 -15.10 -4.15
N LEU A 11 0.00 -13.98 -3.81
CA LEU A 11 0.86 -13.25 -4.74
C LEU A 11 2.05 -14.15 -5.14
N PRO A 12 2.40 -14.22 -6.44
CA PRO A 12 3.62 -14.88 -6.90
C PRO A 12 4.85 -14.32 -6.20
N GLN A 13 5.85 -15.18 -6.00
CA GLN A 13 7.05 -14.83 -5.26
C GLN A 13 8.26 -14.77 -6.20
N PHE A 14 9.15 -13.81 -5.94
CA PHE A 14 10.44 -13.77 -6.61
C PHE A 14 11.41 -14.78 -5.98
N LYS A 15 12.20 -15.47 -6.81
CA LYS A 15 13.15 -16.51 -6.33
C LYS A 15 14.12 -16.00 -5.27
N ASN A 16 14.53 -14.73 -5.37
CA ASN A 16 15.45 -14.07 -4.45
C ASN A 16 14.77 -13.43 -3.23
N ASN A 17 13.43 -13.48 -3.12
CA ASN A 17 12.68 -12.86 -2.03
C ASN A 17 11.41 -13.67 -1.69
N MET A 18 11.60 -14.97 -1.43
CA MET A 18 10.52 -15.90 -1.11
C MET A 18 9.82 -15.52 0.20
N GLY A 19 8.50 -15.71 0.24
CA GLY A 19 7.65 -15.39 1.38
C GLY A 19 7.34 -13.91 1.58
N VAL A 20 7.85 -13.03 0.69
CA VAL A 20 7.58 -11.59 0.71
C VAL A 20 6.62 -11.23 -0.43
N GLY A 21 5.52 -10.58 -0.06
CA GLY A 21 4.50 -10.08 -0.96
C GLY A 21 4.75 -8.62 -1.35
N SER A 22 3.74 -8.00 -1.95
CA SER A 22 3.75 -6.57 -2.22
C SER A 22 3.78 -5.76 -0.92
N GLN A 23 4.20 -4.51 -1.03
CA GLN A 23 4.02 -3.53 0.02
C GLN A 23 2.53 -3.28 0.24
N SER A 24 2.10 -3.17 1.50
CA SER A 24 0.75 -2.66 1.81
C SER A 24 0.66 -1.17 1.46
N TYR A 25 -0.51 -0.71 1.03
CA TYR A 25 -0.81 0.72 0.85
C TYR A 25 -1.67 1.22 2.02
N PRO A 26 -1.07 1.56 3.17
CA PRO A 26 -1.84 1.99 4.34
C PRO A 26 -2.38 3.41 4.15
N THR A 27 -3.53 3.65 4.77
CA THR A 27 -4.01 5.01 5.02
C THR A 27 -3.44 5.50 6.34
N TYR A 28 -2.83 6.68 6.34
CA TYR A 28 -2.28 7.30 7.53
C TYR A 28 -3.24 8.35 8.08
N PHE A 29 -3.43 8.33 9.40
CA PHE A 29 -4.11 9.38 10.12
C PHE A 29 -3.08 10.18 10.91
N GLY A 30 -3.09 11.49 10.74
CA GLY A 30 -2.20 12.41 11.45
C GLY A 30 -3.00 13.49 12.16
N ILE A 31 -2.57 13.84 13.37
CA ILE A 31 -3.11 14.99 14.10
C ILE A 31 -2.34 16.22 13.63
N THR A 32 -3.07 17.22 13.12
CA THR A 32 -2.43 18.45 12.65
C THR A 32 -1.93 19.26 13.83
N LYS A 33 -0.81 20.00 13.65
CA LYS A 33 -0.29 20.92 14.67
C LYS A 33 -1.25 22.06 15.05
N ARG A 34 -2.31 22.27 14.27
CA ARG A 34 -3.33 23.30 14.49
C ARG A 34 -4.56 22.78 15.24
N SER A 35 -4.58 21.51 15.66
CA SER A 35 -5.71 20.95 16.40
C SER A 35 -5.87 21.66 17.74
N GLU A 36 -7.09 22.08 18.05
CA GLU A 36 -7.46 22.58 19.39
C GLU A 36 -7.65 21.42 20.40
N HIS A 37 -7.79 20.18 19.91
CA HIS A 37 -8.05 18.98 20.69
C HIS A 37 -7.07 17.84 20.33
N PRO A 38 -5.75 18.01 20.53
CA PRO A 38 -4.76 17.02 20.13
C PRO A 38 -4.83 15.72 20.96
N ASP A 39 -5.14 15.82 22.26
CA ASP A 39 -5.17 14.66 23.15
C ASP A 39 -6.41 13.80 22.91
N GLU A 40 -7.57 14.42 22.72
CA GLU A 40 -8.82 13.74 22.38
C GLU A 40 -8.73 13.07 21.01
N ALA A 41 -8.10 13.75 20.03
CA ALA A 41 -7.82 13.14 18.73
C ALA A 41 -6.91 11.91 18.87
N MET A 42 -5.94 11.94 19.79
CA MET A 42 -5.08 10.78 20.06
C MET A 42 -5.87 9.61 20.67
N GLU A 43 -6.82 9.86 21.57
CA GLU A 43 -7.69 8.82 22.10
C GLU A 43 -8.55 8.15 21.02
N VAL A 44 -9.06 8.92 20.06
CA VAL A 44 -9.75 8.37 18.89
C VAL A 44 -8.80 7.48 18.07
N LEU A 45 -7.58 7.94 17.79
CA LEU A 45 -6.62 7.13 17.04
C LEU A 45 -6.27 5.82 17.76
N LYS A 46 -6.11 5.84 19.09
CA LYS A 46 -5.92 4.63 19.89
C LYS A 46 -7.10 3.66 19.73
N TYR A 47 -8.33 4.16 19.78
CA TYR A 47 -9.52 3.33 19.56
C TYR A 47 -9.54 2.69 18.17
N LEU A 48 -9.18 3.45 17.12
CA LEU A 48 -9.08 2.91 15.76
C LEU A 48 -8.06 1.78 15.64
N LEU A 49 -7.05 1.72 16.52
CA LEU A 49 -6.02 0.68 16.53
C LEU A 49 -6.38 -0.54 17.40
N THR A 50 -7.54 -0.54 18.06
CA THR A 50 -7.97 -1.68 18.87
C THR A 50 -8.34 -2.88 18.00
N ASP A 51 -8.15 -4.09 18.52
CA ASP A 51 -8.56 -5.32 17.85
C ASP A 51 -10.07 -5.34 17.55
N GLN A 52 -10.89 -4.76 18.42
CA GLN A 52 -12.33 -4.67 18.22
C GLN A 52 -12.67 -3.86 16.97
N PHE A 53 -12.12 -2.64 16.84
CA PHE A 53 -12.38 -1.80 15.68
C PHE A 53 -11.82 -2.45 14.42
N GLN A 54 -10.62 -2.99 14.48
CA GLN A 54 -9.96 -3.64 13.36
C GLN A 54 -10.65 -4.94 12.93
N ALA A 55 -11.23 -5.71 13.85
CA ALA A 55 -12.07 -6.87 13.53
C ALA A 55 -13.30 -6.44 12.72
N SER A 56 -13.93 -5.31 13.08
CA SER A 56 -15.09 -4.78 12.34
C SER A 56 -14.74 -4.36 10.92
N LEU A 57 -13.51 -3.88 10.69
CA LEU A 57 -12.99 -3.58 9.35
C LEU A 57 -12.67 -4.87 8.58
N ALA A 58 -11.97 -5.80 9.24
CA ALA A 58 -11.60 -7.09 8.65
C ALA A 58 -12.85 -7.83 8.17
N GLU A 59 -13.91 -7.91 8.97
CA GLU A 59 -15.17 -8.56 8.60
C GLU A 59 -15.76 -8.03 7.29
N LYS A 60 -15.64 -6.72 7.05
CA LYS A 60 -16.09 -6.03 5.82
C LYS A 60 -15.16 -6.25 4.62
N GLY A 61 -14.03 -6.92 4.81
CA GLY A 61 -13.00 -7.12 3.79
C GLY A 61 -12.03 -5.94 3.66
N ILE A 62 -11.99 -5.03 4.63
CA ILE A 62 -10.98 -3.97 4.71
C ILE A 62 -9.77 -4.51 5.46
N MET A 63 -8.58 -4.37 4.88
CA MET A 63 -7.36 -4.94 5.44
C MET A 63 -7.05 -4.29 6.81
N PRO A 64 -7.03 -5.07 7.91
CA PRO A 64 -6.71 -4.55 9.22
C PRO A 64 -5.21 -4.25 9.32
N VAL A 65 -4.87 -3.24 10.13
CA VAL A 65 -3.46 -2.90 10.42
C VAL A 65 -2.89 -3.71 11.57
N VAL A 66 -3.75 -4.19 12.48
CA VAL A 66 -3.35 -5.11 13.55
C VAL A 66 -3.15 -6.51 12.98
N LYS A 67 -2.13 -7.21 13.51
CA LYS A 67 -1.68 -8.50 12.98
C LYS A 67 -2.14 -9.69 13.84
N THR A 68 -3.06 -9.46 14.75
CA THR A 68 -3.63 -10.52 15.60
C THR A 68 -4.34 -11.55 14.74
N LYS A 69 -4.10 -12.84 15.03
CA LYS A 69 -4.62 -13.96 14.24
C LYS A 69 -6.15 -13.93 14.13
N ASP A 70 -6.85 -13.56 15.21
CA ASP A 70 -8.31 -13.55 15.26
C ASP A 70 -8.92 -12.49 14.34
N VAL A 71 -8.34 -11.29 14.31
CA VAL A 71 -8.75 -10.21 13.40
C VAL A 71 -8.54 -10.61 11.94
N ILE A 72 -7.37 -11.18 11.60
CA ILE A 72 -7.08 -11.66 10.24
C ILE A 72 -8.03 -12.80 9.86
N ALA A 73 -8.28 -13.74 10.76
CA ALA A 73 -9.19 -14.86 10.52
C ALA A 73 -10.61 -14.41 10.20
N ASN A 74 -11.02 -13.22 10.64
CA ASN A 74 -12.33 -12.63 10.31
C ASN A 74 -12.36 -11.88 8.98
N PHE A 75 -11.22 -11.70 8.32
CA PHE A 75 -11.13 -10.96 7.06
C PHE A 75 -12.09 -11.50 6.00
N GLY A 76 -13.00 -10.64 5.56
CA GLY A 76 -13.96 -10.89 4.49
C GLY A 76 -15.18 -11.72 4.87
N LYS A 77 -15.32 -12.19 6.12
CA LYS A 77 -16.43 -13.07 6.55
C LYS A 77 -17.82 -12.44 6.42
N GLY A 78 -17.94 -11.13 6.63
CA GLY A 78 -19.18 -10.38 6.46
C GLY A 78 -19.31 -9.72 5.09
N SER A 79 -18.33 -9.91 4.20
CA SER A 79 -18.36 -9.32 2.87
C SER A 79 -19.23 -10.12 1.89
N PRO A 80 -19.67 -9.51 0.77
CA PRO A 80 -20.28 -10.25 -0.35
C PRO A 80 -19.39 -11.37 -0.92
N PHE A 81 -18.09 -11.36 -0.61
CA PHE A 81 -17.11 -12.31 -1.10
C PHE A 81 -16.70 -13.36 -0.05
N LYS A 82 -17.47 -13.55 1.03
CA LYS A 82 -17.18 -14.53 2.10
C LYS A 82 -16.95 -15.97 1.64
N ASN A 83 -17.45 -16.34 0.46
CA ASN A 83 -17.25 -17.67 -0.13
C ASN A 83 -15.97 -17.76 -0.99
N ARG A 84 -15.14 -16.71 -1.02
CA ARG A 84 -13.86 -16.65 -1.74
C ARG A 84 -12.69 -16.80 -0.77
N ARG A 85 -11.52 -17.17 -1.29
CA ARG A 85 -10.27 -17.35 -0.55
C ARG A 85 -9.60 -16.04 -0.14
N MET A 86 -10.34 -15.12 0.48
CA MET A 86 -9.83 -13.78 0.84
C MET A 86 -8.59 -13.80 1.74
N GLN A 87 -8.41 -14.88 2.50
CA GLN A 87 -7.23 -15.09 3.35
C GLN A 87 -5.90 -15.22 2.57
N ALA A 88 -5.97 -15.47 1.25
CA ALA A 88 -4.80 -15.47 0.38
C ALA A 88 -4.05 -14.12 0.38
N ALA A 89 -4.73 -13.02 0.72
CA ALA A 89 -4.12 -11.69 0.87
C ALA A 89 -3.03 -11.63 1.96
N PHE A 90 -3.06 -12.54 2.95
CA PHE A 90 -2.11 -12.58 4.06
C PHE A 90 -1.13 -13.76 3.97
N HIS A 91 -1.10 -14.49 2.85
CA HIS A 91 -0.23 -15.66 2.68
C HIS A 91 1.26 -15.28 2.76
N ASN A 92 1.63 -14.18 2.10
CA ASN A 92 2.99 -13.64 2.12
C ASN A 92 3.09 -12.51 3.14
N LYS A 93 4.29 -12.30 3.70
CA LYS A 93 4.58 -11.12 4.53
C LYS A 93 4.60 -9.88 3.64
N PHE A 94 3.94 -8.80 4.05
CA PHE A 94 4.03 -7.52 3.34
C PHE A 94 5.49 -7.03 3.29
N ALA A 95 5.91 -6.52 2.14
CA ALA A 95 7.20 -5.86 2.01
C ALA A 95 7.29 -4.64 2.94
N PRO A 96 8.48 -4.33 3.49
CA PRO A 96 8.67 -3.16 4.32
C PRO A 96 8.34 -1.88 3.55
N ILE A 97 7.78 -0.90 4.26
CA ILE A 97 7.54 0.43 3.73
C ILE A 97 8.86 1.20 3.78
N PRO A 98 9.41 1.67 2.64
CA PRO A 98 10.62 2.47 2.64
C PRO A 98 10.38 3.82 3.31
N PRO A 99 11.41 4.46 3.87
CA PRO A 99 11.30 5.83 4.38
C PRO A 99 10.88 6.77 3.25
N MET A 100 9.97 7.70 3.56
CA MET A 100 9.50 8.70 2.60
C MET A 100 10.33 9.98 2.73
N ALA A 101 10.94 10.44 1.64
CA ALA A 101 11.59 11.74 1.58
C ALA A 101 10.60 12.85 1.21
N ILE A 102 10.92 14.11 1.57
CA ILE A 102 10.07 15.28 1.30
C ILE A 102 9.79 15.46 -0.20
N TYR A 103 10.74 15.05 -1.03
CA TYR A 103 10.68 15.17 -2.48
C TYR A 103 10.06 13.95 -3.20
N ASP A 104 9.68 12.89 -2.49
CA ASP A 104 9.24 11.64 -3.12
C ASP A 104 8.04 11.81 -4.05
N GLN A 105 7.10 12.69 -3.69
CA GLN A 105 5.93 12.99 -4.52
C GLN A 105 6.31 13.56 -5.89
N ASP A 106 7.38 14.34 -5.96
CA ASP A 106 7.86 14.90 -7.22
C ASP A 106 8.66 13.86 -8.02
N ILE A 107 9.42 12.99 -7.35
CA ILE A 107 10.09 11.85 -7.99
C ILE A 107 9.06 10.90 -8.62
N VAL A 108 7.96 10.60 -7.92
CA VAL A 108 6.89 9.74 -8.47
C VAL A 108 6.34 10.32 -9.79
N LYS A 109 6.21 11.64 -9.92
CA LYS A 109 5.76 12.27 -11.17
C LYS A 109 6.74 12.02 -12.32
N ILE A 110 8.05 12.12 -12.06
CA ILE A 110 9.11 11.85 -13.05
C ILE A 110 8.98 10.40 -13.55
N TYR A 111 8.95 9.42 -12.64
CA TYR A 111 8.82 8.02 -13.06
C TYR A 111 7.49 7.73 -13.77
N THR A 112 6.39 8.36 -13.35
CA THR A 112 5.07 8.21 -13.98
C THR A 112 5.07 8.72 -15.43
N GLN A 113 5.77 9.83 -15.71
CA GLN A 113 5.91 10.35 -17.07
C GLN A 113 6.58 9.31 -17.99
N TYR A 114 7.70 8.72 -17.58
CA TYR A 114 8.39 7.72 -18.38
C TYR A 114 7.61 6.41 -18.48
N ALA A 115 6.94 5.97 -17.41
CA ALA A 115 6.04 4.82 -17.46
C ALA A 115 4.93 5.01 -18.50
N ASN A 116 4.37 6.22 -18.61
CA ASN A 116 3.38 6.55 -19.63
C ASN A 116 3.96 6.48 -21.06
N SER A 117 5.21 6.92 -21.27
CA SER A 117 5.88 6.77 -22.57
C SER A 117 6.08 5.29 -22.95
N VAL A 118 6.40 4.43 -21.99
CA VAL A 118 6.48 2.97 -22.20
C VAL A 118 5.10 2.41 -22.55
N ASN A 119 4.06 2.76 -21.79
CA ASN A 119 2.69 2.31 -22.03
C ASN A 119 2.15 2.71 -23.41
N GLN A 120 2.63 3.84 -23.95
CA GLN A 120 2.28 4.33 -25.28
C GLN A 120 3.18 3.77 -26.40
N ASN A 121 4.08 2.84 -26.07
CA ASN A 121 5.10 2.29 -26.97
C ASN A 121 6.04 3.35 -27.59
N ALA A 122 6.14 4.53 -26.98
CA ALA A 122 7.00 5.61 -27.45
C ALA A 122 8.45 5.46 -26.99
N MET A 123 8.70 4.58 -26.01
CA MET A 123 10.02 4.32 -25.42
C MET A 123 10.10 2.90 -24.89
N ASP A 124 11.25 2.25 -24.99
CA ASP A 124 11.47 0.95 -24.34
C ASP A 124 11.72 1.11 -22.84
N LEU A 125 11.51 0.01 -22.11
CA LEU A 125 11.59 -0.01 -20.65
C LEU A 125 12.99 0.34 -20.12
N ASN A 126 14.06 -0.10 -20.79
CA ASN A 126 15.43 0.14 -20.32
C ASN A 126 15.80 1.62 -20.48
N THR A 127 15.48 2.21 -21.63
CA THR A 127 15.68 3.65 -21.87
C THR A 127 14.83 4.50 -20.92
N ALA A 128 13.59 4.09 -20.67
CA ALA A 128 12.69 4.79 -19.74
C ALA A 128 13.24 4.82 -18.31
N PHE A 129 13.74 3.68 -17.80
CA PHE A 129 14.37 3.64 -16.49
C PHE A 129 15.65 4.49 -16.41
N GLY A 130 16.51 4.42 -17.44
CA GLY A 130 17.72 5.23 -17.49
C GLY A 130 17.43 6.73 -17.41
N LYS A 131 16.48 7.20 -18.23
CA LYS A 131 16.08 8.62 -18.22
C LYS A 131 15.38 9.04 -16.93
N ALA A 132 14.51 8.19 -16.39
CA ALA A 132 13.83 8.47 -15.13
C ALA A 132 14.84 8.64 -13.99
N GLU A 133 15.86 7.78 -13.91
CA GLU A 133 16.93 7.87 -12.92
C GLU A 133 17.74 9.16 -13.10
N GLU A 134 18.18 9.48 -14.32
CA GLU A 134 18.96 10.68 -14.60
C GLU A 134 18.22 11.95 -14.16
N ASP A 135 16.93 12.06 -14.49
CA ASP A 135 16.15 13.25 -14.17
C ASP A 135 15.74 13.30 -12.70
N ALA A 136 15.48 12.16 -12.06
CA ALA A 136 15.29 12.06 -10.62
C ALA A 136 16.54 12.52 -9.85
N VAL A 137 17.74 12.07 -10.26
CA VAL A 137 19.00 12.48 -9.62
C VAL A 137 19.24 13.99 -9.77
N LYS A 138 19.03 14.55 -10.98
CA LYS A 138 19.10 16.01 -11.19
C LYS A 138 18.12 16.78 -10.30
N PHE A 139 16.89 16.29 -10.18
CA PHE A 139 15.87 16.90 -9.33
C PHE A 139 16.30 16.90 -7.86
N ILE A 140 16.79 15.76 -7.34
CA ILE A 140 17.25 15.64 -5.95
C ILE A 140 18.42 16.59 -5.68
N GLN A 141 19.37 16.70 -6.61
CA GLN A 141 20.50 17.63 -6.48
C GLN A 141 20.03 19.08 -6.39
N ALA A 142 19.10 19.49 -7.28
CA ALA A 142 18.53 20.83 -7.25
C ALA A 142 17.70 21.10 -5.99
N PHE A 143 16.97 20.10 -5.50
CA PHE A 143 16.19 20.21 -4.27
C PHE A 143 17.08 20.42 -3.04
N LYS A 144 18.20 19.70 -2.95
CA LYS A 144 19.16 19.83 -1.82
C LYS A 144 19.90 21.17 -1.77
N MET A 145 19.94 21.92 -2.87
CA MET A 145 20.57 23.24 -2.94
C MET A 145 19.64 24.38 -2.49
N LYS A 146 18.34 24.10 -2.28
CA LYS A 146 17.38 25.04 -1.72
C LYS A 146 17.40 25.01 -0.20
#